data_AF-A0A1E3X774-F1
#
_entry.id   AF-A0A1E3X774-F1
#
_cell.length_a   1.000
_cell.length_b   1.000
_cell.length_c   1.000
_cell.angle_alpha   90.00
_cell.angle_beta   90.00
_cell.angle_gamma   90.00
#
_symmetry.space_group_name_H-M   'P 1'
#
loop_
_entity.id
_entity.type
_entity.pdbx_description
1 polymer ?
#
loop_
_entity_poly.entity_id
_entity_poly.type
_entity_poly.pdbx_seq_one_letter_code
_entity_poly.pdbx_strand_id
1 'polypeptide(L)'
;MHWITILGIILIATGTIVVYFGRNFRNRFDDEHFYQSIGGKPSQIDELMKGNNELLVRIEQYQKSLSEKNEIIQQLEAQVNELNVPAPHKLTDEQIEAVPQVIPETDFSDVIAQAKQAKSLCNKGRYDEAYKIADDLRQKNPDFGLAYFLLGTIEMRKEHYDEGEKLLNRAIQRELPDEDKAWAFHNLGISSVRREDFEKAKEFLGKAVELKPDMEKSKKALKYLALHFANTQYVIRKPRL
;
A
#
# COMPACT_ATOMS: atom_id res chain seq x y z
N MET A 1 -36.76 11.29 -23.82
CA MET A 1 -35.67 11.25 -24.83
C MET A 1 -34.36 11.44 -24.08
N HIS A 2 -33.62 10.36 -23.81
CA HIS A 2 -32.33 10.47 -23.12
C HIS A 2 -31.20 10.46 -24.13
N TRP A 3 -30.30 11.39 -23.96
CA TRP A 3 -29.24 11.77 -24.86
C TRP A 3 -27.95 11.30 -24.15
N ILE A 4 -27.20 10.36 -24.72
CA ILE A 4 -25.89 9.90 -24.21
C ILE A 4 -24.85 10.34 -25.25
N THR A 5 -23.92 11.22 -24.90
CA THR A 5 -22.68 11.47 -25.67
C THR A 5 -21.72 10.32 -25.42
N ILE A 6 -21.32 9.60 -26.46
CA ILE A 6 -20.09 8.82 -26.45
C ILE A 6 -18.96 9.81 -26.69
N LEU A 7 -18.22 10.14 -25.63
CA LEU A 7 -16.95 10.85 -25.71
C LEU A 7 -15.88 9.84 -26.13
N GLY A 8 -15.23 10.14 -27.26
CA GLY A 8 -14.29 9.26 -27.94
C GLY A 8 -13.03 8.93 -27.15
N ILE A 9 -12.34 7.90 -27.65
CA ILE A 9 -11.06 7.38 -27.21
C ILE A 9 -10.03 8.51 -27.15
N ILE A 10 -9.51 8.79 -25.95
CA ILE A 10 -8.36 9.66 -25.72
C ILE A 10 -7.11 8.77 -25.79
N LEU A 11 -6.32 8.97 -26.84
CA LEU A 11 -4.96 8.45 -26.94
C LEU A 11 -4.05 9.68 -27.00
N ILE A 12 -3.39 10.02 -25.89
CA ILE A 12 -2.40 11.11 -25.86
C ILE A 12 -1.14 10.64 -25.11
N ALA A 13 -0.17 10.19 -25.90
CA ALA A 13 1.22 10.54 -25.67
C ALA A 13 1.36 12.06 -25.93
N THR A 14 2.15 12.75 -25.09
CA THR A 14 2.57 14.16 -25.23
C THR A 14 1.48 15.25 -25.04
N GLY A 15 1.12 15.50 -23.78
CA GLY A 15 1.28 16.85 -23.20
C GLY A 15 0.34 18.03 -23.54
N THR A 16 -0.78 17.88 -24.25
CA THR A 16 -1.69 19.03 -24.48
C THR A 16 -3.17 18.63 -24.39
N ILE A 17 -3.93 19.30 -23.52
CA ILE A 17 -5.39 19.11 -23.38
C ILE A 17 -6.11 20.13 -24.28
N VAL A 18 -6.89 19.64 -25.25
CA VAL A 18 -7.88 20.44 -25.98
C VAL A 18 -9.27 19.85 -25.66
N VAL A 19 -10.10 20.60 -24.93
CA VAL A 19 -11.47 20.20 -24.56
C VAL A 19 -12.45 20.71 -25.63
N TYR A 20 -13.19 19.81 -26.27
CA TYR A 20 -14.29 20.15 -27.17
C TYR A 20 -15.63 19.82 -26.51
N PHE A 21 -16.48 20.83 -26.29
CA PHE A 21 -17.83 20.66 -25.75
C PHE A 21 -18.84 20.50 -26.90
N GLY A 22 -19.75 19.52 -26.81
CA GLY A 22 -21.07 19.67 -27.46
C GLY A 22 -21.79 18.41 -27.95
N ARG A 23 -22.88 18.09 -27.24
CA ARG A 23 -24.14 17.44 -27.68
C ARG A 23 -24.14 15.93 -28.03
N ASN A 24 -25.00 15.27 -27.29
CA ASN A 24 -25.33 13.84 -27.21
C ASN A 24 -25.72 13.15 -28.53
N PHE A 25 -25.57 11.82 -28.62
CA PHE A 25 -26.15 10.98 -29.68
C PHE A 25 -26.50 9.60 -29.11
N ARG A 26 -27.79 9.33 -28.91
CA ARG A 26 -28.31 8.02 -28.46
C ARG A 26 -28.29 7.05 -29.65
N ASN A 27 -27.27 6.20 -29.79
CA ASN A 27 -27.27 5.11 -30.78
C ASN A 27 -27.35 3.74 -30.09
N ARG A 28 -28.33 2.93 -30.53
CA ARG A 28 -28.30 1.47 -30.37
C ARG A 28 -27.00 1.00 -31.04
N PHE A 29 -26.04 0.49 -30.27
CA PHE A 29 -25.02 -0.34 -30.87
C PHE A 29 -25.70 -1.66 -31.22
N ASP A 30 -25.74 -1.94 -32.51
CA ASP A 30 -26.20 -3.21 -33.03
C ASP A 30 -25.07 -4.21 -32.76
N ASP A 31 -25.15 -4.88 -31.61
CA ASP A 31 -24.09 -5.74 -31.08
C ASP A 31 -23.66 -6.82 -32.09
N GLU A 32 -24.58 -7.27 -32.96
CA GLU A 32 -24.34 -8.29 -33.99
C GLU A 32 -23.21 -7.93 -34.96
N HIS A 33 -23.05 -6.65 -35.32
CA HIS A 33 -22.04 -6.25 -36.30
C HIS A 33 -20.64 -6.09 -35.69
N PHE A 34 -20.54 -5.76 -34.40
CA PHE A 34 -19.24 -5.71 -33.73
C PHE A 34 -18.67 -7.11 -33.54
N TYR A 35 -19.51 -8.08 -33.13
CA TYR A 35 -19.11 -9.49 -32.96
C TYR A 35 -18.58 -10.15 -34.24
N GLN A 36 -19.04 -9.74 -35.42
CA GLN A 36 -18.55 -10.29 -36.68
C GLN A 36 -17.19 -9.72 -37.13
N SER A 37 -16.81 -8.52 -36.66
CA SER A 37 -15.57 -7.86 -37.09
C SER A 37 -14.30 -8.33 -36.35
N ILE A 38 -14.48 -9.06 -35.24
CA ILE A 38 -13.42 -9.55 -34.37
C ILE A 38 -13.51 -11.07 -34.33
N GLY A 39 -12.71 -11.71 -35.17
CA GLY A 39 -12.61 -13.16 -35.26
C GLY A 39 -12.40 -13.81 -33.89
N GLY A 40 -13.49 -14.34 -33.32
CA GLY A 40 -13.48 -15.55 -32.51
C GLY A 40 -12.78 -15.53 -31.16
N LYS A 41 -12.86 -14.46 -30.33
CA LYS A 41 -12.61 -14.58 -28.87
C LYS A 41 -13.52 -13.70 -27.97
N PRO A 42 -14.84 -13.97 -27.91
CA PRO A 42 -15.77 -13.26 -27.02
C PRO A 42 -15.35 -13.29 -25.54
N SER A 43 -14.79 -14.41 -25.08
CA SER A 43 -14.36 -14.60 -23.68
C SER A 43 -13.23 -13.66 -23.25
N GLN A 44 -12.33 -13.29 -24.16
CA GLN A 44 -11.24 -12.36 -23.85
C GLN A 44 -11.74 -10.92 -23.71
N ILE A 45 -12.80 -10.58 -24.45
CA ILE A 45 -13.45 -9.27 -24.37
C ILE A 45 -14.21 -9.16 -23.05
N ASP A 46 -14.94 -10.21 -22.66
CA ASP A 46 -15.63 -10.25 -21.36
C ASP A 46 -14.65 -10.12 -20.18
N GLU A 47 -13.49 -10.77 -20.26
CA GLU A 47 -12.44 -10.69 -19.24
C GLU A 47 -11.81 -9.30 -19.18
N LEU A 48 -11.54 -8.67 -20.33
CA LEU A 48 -11.05 -7.29 -20.41
C LEU A 48 -12.07 -6.28 -19.87
N MET A 49 -13.35 -6.45 -20.23
CA MET A 49 -14.45 -5.61 -19.75
C MET A 49 -14.62 -5.72 -18.23
N LYS A 50 -14.54 -6.94 -17.69
CA LYS A 50 -14.57 -7.18 -16.25
C LYS A 50 -13.38 -6.53 -15.54
N GLY A 51 -12.16 -6.69 -16.07
CA GLY A 51 -10.96 -6.06 -15.54
C GLY A 51 -11.04 -4.53 -15.54
N ASN A 52 -11.56 -3.92 -16.61
CA ASN A 52 -11.78 -2.48 -16.70
C ASN A 52 -12.79 -1.98 -15.66
N ASN A 53 -13.90 -2.70 -15.46
CA ASN A 53 -14.88 -2.36 -14.43
C ASN A 53 -14.28 -2.44 -13.02
N GLU A 54 -13.49 -3.46 -12.73
CA GLU A 54 -12.78 -3.59 -11.44
C GLU A 54 -11.76 -2.45 -11.22
N LEU A 55 -11.07 -2.01 -12.28
CA LEU A 55 -10.15 -0.87 -12.23
C LEU A 55 -10.90 0.44 -11.97
N LEU A 56 -12.06 0.66 -12.60
CA LEU A 56 -12.88 1.84 -12.35
C LEU A 56 -13.34 1.93 -10.90
N VAL A 57 -13.82 0.81 -10.33
CA VAL A 57 -14.21 0.75 -8.91
C VAL A 57 -13.03 1.10 -7.99
N ARG A 58 -11.82 0.62 -8.30
CA ARG A 58 -10.63 0.98 -7.52
C ARG A 58 -10.28 2.46 -7.65
N ILE A 59 -10.37 3.04 -8.85
CA ILE A 59 -10.12 4.47 -9.07
C ILE A 59 -11.10 5.31 -8.25
N GLU A 60 -12.38 4.97 -8.24
CA GLU A 60 -13.41 5.65 -7.42
C GLU A 60 -13.10 5.53 -5.92
N GLN A 61 -12.69 4.35 -5.45
CA GLN A 61 -12.28 4.14 -4.05
C GLN A 61 -11.06 5.01 -3.68
N TYR A 62 -10.06 5.09 -4.56
CA TYR A 62 -8.88 5.94 -4.34
C TYR A 62 -9.25 7.43 -4.31
N GLN A 63 -10.10 7.88 -5.22
CA GLN A 63 -10.59 9.27 -5.25
C GLN A 63 -11.33 9.61 -3.97
N LYS A 64 -12.17 8.70 -3.48
CA LYS A 64 -12.88 8.86 -2.20
C LYS A 64 -11.90 9.01 -1.04
N SER A 65 -10.92 8.11 -0.93
CA SER A 65 -9.92 8.16 0.14
C SER A 65 -9.07 9.44 0.08
N LEU A 66 -8.72 9.93 -1.12
CA LEU A 66 -8.04 11.21 -1.29
C LEU A 66 -8.91 12.39 -0.83
N SER A 67 -10.20 12.38 -1.15
CA SER A 67 -11.16 13.39 -0.68
C SER A 67 -11.26 13.41 0.85
N GLU A 68 -11.43 12.24 1.46
CA GLU A 68 -11.50 12.09 2.93
C GLU A 68 -10.21 12.61 3.60
N LYS A 69 -9.04 12.32 3.03
CA LYS A 69 -7.76 12.85 3.53
C LYS A 69 -7.66 14.37 3.40
N ASN A 70 -8.13 14.94 2.29
CA ASN A 70 -8.13 16.39 2.09
C ASN A 70 -9.05 17.09 3.09
N GLU A 71 -10.21 16.51 3.40
CA GLU A 71 -11.11 17.02 4.45
C GLU A 71 -10.44 17.00 5.82
N ILE A 72 -9.73 15.92 6.17
CA ILE A 72 -8.97 15.84 7.43
C ILE A 72 -7.88 16.92 7.47
N ILE A 73 -7.13 17.13 6.37
CA ILE A 73 -6.12 18.18 6.29
C ILE A 73 -6.74 19.55 6.53
N GLN A 74 -7.86 19.86 5.88
CA GLN A 74 -8.57 21.13 6.06
C GLN A 74 -9.08 21.32 7.50
N GLN A 75 -9.58 20.25 8.14
CA GLN A 75 -10.00 20.30 9.54
C GLN A 75 -8.83 20.58 10.47
N LEU A 76 -7.68 19.94 10.24
CA LEU A 76 -6.46 20.18 11.01
C LEU A 76 -5.94 21.60 10.79
N GLU A 77 -5.92 22.09 9.55
CA GLU A 77 -5.55 23.47 9.22
C GLU A 77 -6.46 24.48 9.92
N ALA A 78 -7.78 24.24 9.93
CA ALA A 78 -8.75 25.07 10.64
C ALA A 78 -8.50 25.04 12.15
N GLN A 79 -8.27 23.87 12.74
CA GLN A 79 -7.93 23.73 14.17
C GLN A 79 -6.64 24.46 14.53
N VAL A 80 -5.59 24.34 13.71
CA VAL A 80 -4.32 25.06 13.90
C VAL A 80 -4.53 26.58 13.85
N ASN A 81 -5.36 27.05 12.92
CA ASN A 81 -5.70 28.47 12.81
C ASN A 81 -6.55 28.97 14.00
N GLU A 82 -7.51 28.17 14.49
CA GLU A 82 -8.35 28.49 15.67
C GLU A 82 -7.54 28.56 16.96
N LEU A 83 -6.51 27.73 17.10
CA LEU A 83 -5.60 27.75 18.24
C LEU A 83 -4.76 29.04 18.29
N ASN A 84 -4.86 29.92 17.28
CA ASN A 84 -4.09 31.16 17.11
C ASN A 84 -2.61 30.94 17.45
N VAL A 85 -2.10 29.75 17.11
CA VAL A 85 -0.69 29.43 17.28
C VAL A 85 0.01 30.43 16.37
N PRO A 86 0.86 31.32 16.92
CA PRO A 86 1.57 32.25 16.08
C PRO A 86 2.28 31.41 15.01
N ALA A 87 2.09 31.78 13.73
CA ALA A 87 2.86 31.20 12.64
C ALA A 87 4.30 31.06 13.13
N PRO A 88 4.92 29.87 13.03
CA PRO A 88 6.17 29.57 13.72
C PRO A 88 7.06 30.77 13.58
N HIS A 89 7.44 31.39 14.71
CA HIS A 89 8.26 32.60 14.69
C HIS A 89 9.38 32.31 13.71
N LYS A 90 9.43 33.08 12.62
CA LYS A 90 10.51 32.95 11.65
C LYS A 90 11.75 33.30 12.45
N LEU A 91 12.44 32.27 12.96
CA LEU A 91 13.62 32.41 13.78
C LEU A 91 14.53 33.35 12.98
N THR A 92 14.92 34.47 13.59
CA THR A 92 15.92 35.33 12.95
C THR A 92 17.19 34.50 12.77
N ASP A 93 18.01 34.79 11.77
CA ASP A 93 19.24 34.02 11.50
C ASP A 93 20.12 33.87 12.78
N GLU A 94 20.06 34.86 13.66
CA GLU A 94 20.70 34.89 14.99
C GLU A 94 20.09 33.91 16.02
N GLN A 95 18.77 33.68 15.97
CA GLN A 95 18.09 32.67 16.79
C GLN A 95 18.28 31.25 16.23
N ILE A 96 18.50 31.11 14.92
CA ILE A 96 18.85 29.83 14.27
C ILE A 96 20.27 29.40 14.64
N GLU A 97 21.22 30.34 14.71
CA GLU A 97 22.59 30.06 15.16
C GLU A 97 22.68 29.69 16.65
N ALA A 98 21.75 30.17 17.49
CA ALA A 98 21.70 29.90 18.93
C ALA A 98 21.00 28.58 19.29
N VAL A 99 20.24 27.97 18.36
CA VAL A 99 19.74 26.61 18.52
C VAL A 99 20.90 25.66 18.23
N PRO A 100 21.35 24.81 19.17
CA PRO A 100 22.37 23.82 18.87
C PRO A 100 21.88 22.97 17.68
N GLN A 101 22.60 23.03 16.56
CA GLN A 101 22.30 22.35 15.31
C GLN A 101 22.35 20.82 15.45
N VAL A 102 21.36 20.23 16.12
CA VAL A 102 21.26 18.78 16.33
C VAL A 102 19.85 18.28 16.06
N ILE A 103 19.23 18.77 14.99
CA ILE A 103 18.27 17.96 14.25
C ILE A 103 18.71 18.11 12.80
N PRO A 104 19.35 17.10 12.19
CA PRO A 104 19.55 17.10 10.75
C PRO A 104 18.15 17.26 10.15
N GLU A 105 17.92 18.36 9.42
CA GLU A 105 16.77 18.46 8.53
C GLU A 105 16.92 17.36 7.49
N THR A 106 16.47 16.18 7.87
CA THR A 106 16.52 15.03 6.99
C THR A 106 15.42 15.27 6.00
N ASP A 107 15.80 15.58 4.76
CA ASP A 107 14.84 15.67 3.69
C ASP A 107 14.14 14.30 3.58
N PHE A 108 12.89 14.26 4.05
CA PHE A 108 12.06 13.06 3.99
C PHE A 108 11.91 12.57 2.54
N SER A 109 12.12 13.44 1.54
CA SER A 109 12.13 13.05 0.13
C SER A 109 13.29 12.10 -0.20
N ASP A 110 14.49 12.33 0.35
CA ASP A 110 15.68 11.50 0.14
C ASP A 110 15.53 10.16 0.87
N VAL A 111 15.04 10.17 2.12
CA VAL A 111 14.75 8.95 2.90
C VAL A 111 13.77 8.04 2.17
N ILE A 112 12.70 8.61 1.63
CA ILE A 112 11.69 7.86 0.89
C ILE A 112 12.26 7.34 -0.45
N ALA A 113 13.11 8.11 -1.13
CA ALA A 113 13.78 7.68 -2.36
C ALA A 113 14.72 6.49 -2.10
N GLN A 114 15.57 6.59 -1.07
CA GLN A 114 16.48 5.53 -0.65
C GLN A 114 15.72 4.28 -0.19
N ALA A 115 14.63 4.44 0.56
CA ALA A 115 13.80 3.32 0.96
C ALA A 115 13.14 2.63 -0.25
N LYS A 116 12.66 3.39 -1.24
CA LYS A 116 12.14 2.81 -2.49
C LYS A 116 13.22 2.04 -3.25
N GLN A 117 14.44 2.55 -3.30
CA GLN A 117 15.58 1.86 -3.89
C GLN A 117 15.89 0.54 -3.14
N ALA A 118 15.95 0.57 -1.81
CA ALA A 118 16.17 -0.62 -0.99
C ALA A 118 15.07 -1.68 -1.23
N LYS A 119 13.79 -1.29 -1.26
CA LYS A 119 12.67 -2.20 -1.58
C LYS A 119 12.83 -2.83 -2.97
N SER A 120 13.23 -2.04 -3.97
CA SER A 120 13.49 -2.52 -5.33
C SER A 120 14.63 -3.54 -5.38
N LEU A 121 15.74 -3.28 -4.66
CA LEU A 121 16.86 -4.21 -4.54
C LEU A 121 16.46 -5.52 -3.84
N CYS A 122 15.67 -5.44 -2.77
CA CYS A 122 15.10 -6.62 -2.11
C CYS A 122 14.26 -7.47 -3.07
N ASN A 123 13.42 -6.84 -3.89
CA ASN A 123 12.60 -7.56 -4.88
C ASN A 123 13.43 -8.21 -5.99
N LYS A 124 14.62 -7.68 -6.26
CA LYS A 124 15.60 -8.25 -7.21
C LYS A 124 16.54 -9.28 -6.57
N GLY A 125 16.39 -9.57 -5.27
CA GLY A 125 17.28 -10.49 -4.54
C GLY A 125 18.66 -9.92 -4.21
N ARG A 126 18.91 -8.62 -4.46
CA ARG A 126 20.17 -7.94 -4.17
C ARG A 126 20.22 -7.48 -2.71
N TYR A 127 20.23 -8.45 -1.80
CA TYR A 127 20.01 -8.20 -0.38
C TYR A 127 21.12 -7.41 0.29
N ASP A 128 22.39 -7.64 -0.06
CA ASP A 128 23.50 -6.97 0.61
C ASP A 128 23.57 -5.47 0.27
N GLU A 129 23.17 -5.10 -0.94
CA GLU A 129 23.05 -3.70 -1.34
C GLU A 129 21.85 -3.03 -0.69
N ALA A 130 20.71 -3.72 -0.62
CA ALA A 130 19.55 -3.23 0.12
C ALA A 130 19.87 -3.04 1.61
N TYR A 131 20.67 -3.95 2.18
CA TYR A 131 21.10 -3.88 3.57
C TYR A 131 21.94 -2.64 3.84
N LYS A 132 22.91 -2.33 2.97
CA LYS A 132 23.75 -1.11 3.11
C LYS A 132 22.89 0.16 3.17
N ILE A 133 21.90 0.27 2.29
CA ILE A 133 20.99 1.43 2.28
C ILE A 133 20.15 1.46 3.55
N ALA A 134 19.57 0.32 3.93
CA ALA A 134 18.72 0.24 5.13
C ALA A 134 19.52 0.50 6.43
N ASP A 135 20.79 0.12 6.47
CA ASP A 135 21.68 0.40 7.60
C ASP A 135 22.07 1.88 7.68
N ASP A 136 22.38 2.52 6.55
CA ASP A 136 22.62 3.97 6.49
C ASP A 136 21.38 4.75 6.96
N LEU A 137 20.19 4.37 6.47
CA LEU A 137 18.91 4.93 6.94
C LEU A 137 18.71 4.74 8.45
N ARG A 138 19.11 3.60 9.01
CA ARG A 138 19.01 3.32 10.45
C ARG A 138 19.93 4.22 11.26
N GLN A 139 21.13 4.50 10.77
CA GLN A 139 22.11 5.34 11.45
C GLN A 139 21.69 6.81 11.43
N LYS A 140 21.13 7.27 10.31
CA LYS A 140 20.63 8.64 10.16
C LYS A 140 19.34 8.87 10.96
N ASN A 141 18.40 7.93 10.87
CA ASN A 141 17.06 8.06 11.43
C ASN A 141 16.67 6.86 12.32
N PRO A 142 17.24 6.76 13.53
CA PRO A 142 17.02 5.61 14.41
C PRO A 142 15.60 5.48 14.98
N ASP A 143 14.81 6.55 14.91
CA ASP A 143 13.41 6.60 15.37
C ASP A 143 12.40 6.35 14.24
N PHE A 144 12.83 6.42 12.98
CA PHE A 144 11.97 6.12 11.84
C PHE A 144 11.98 4.60 11.58
N GLY A 145 10.82 3.97 11.75
CA GLY A 145 10.65 2.52 11.69
C GLY A 145 11.01 1.91 10.33
N LEU A 146 11.09 2.71 9.27
CA LEU A 146 11.30 2.25 7.90
C LEU A 146 12.61 1.49 7.71
N ALA A 147 13.69 1.93 8.36
CA ALA A 147 14.98 1.26 8.27
C ALA A 147 14.92 -0.16 8.89
N TYR A 148 14.31 -0.29 10.07
CA TYR A 148 14.12 -1.59 10.72
C TYR A 148 13.16 -2.48 9.92
N PHE A 149 12.14 -1.92 9.29
CA PHE A 149 11.25 -2.68 8.41
C PHE A 149 12.00 -3.26 7.21
N LEU A 150 12.87 -2.48 6.57
CA LEU A 150 13.68 -2.91 5.44
C LEU A 150 14.67 -4.01 5.86
N LEU A 151 15.43 -3.79 6.93
CA LEU A 151 16.36 -4.77 7.48
C LEU A 151 15.62 -6.06 7.88
N GLY A 152 14.51 -5.95 8.59
CA GLY A 152 13.69 -7.09 8.98
C GLY A 152 13.15 -7.86 7.79
N THR A 153 12.69 -7.16 6.74
CA THR A 153 12.24 -7.80 5.49
C THR A 153 13.39 -8.52 4.77
N ILE A 154 14.61 -7.97 4.80
CA ILE A 154 15.80 -8.62 4.24
C ILE A 154 16.10 -9.91 5.00
N GLU A 155 16.15 -9.87 6.33
CA GLU A 155 16.41 -11.06 7.16
C GLU A 155 15.33 -12.13 6.97
N MET A 156 14.05 -11.74 6.90
CA MET A 156 12.95 -12.66 6.59
C MET A 156 13.14 -13.34 5.23
N ARG A 157 13.63 -12.62 4.22
CA ARG A 157 13.91 -13.18 2.88
C ARG A 157 15.17 -14.05 2.83
N LYS A 158 16.13 -13.81 3.73
CA LYS A 158 17.29 -14.67 3.97
C LYS A 158 16.95 -15.87 4.87
N GLU A 159 15.69 -16.03 5.28
CA GLU A 159 15.22 -17.07 6.19
C GLU A 159 15.79 -16.97 7.62
N HIS A 160 16.35 -15.83 8.00
CA HIS A 160 16.79 -15.54 9.36
C HIS A 160 15.63 -15.02 10.22
N TYR A 161 14.62 -15.88 10.41
CA TYR A 161 13.32 -15.51 11.01
C TYR A 161 13.45 -14.83 12.38
N ASP A 162 14.33 -15.32 13.26
CA ASP A 162 14.49 -14.78 14.62
C ASP A 162 14.98 -13.32 14.60
N GLU A 163 15.92 -12.99 13.73
CA GLU A 163 16.44 -11.63 13.62
C GLU A 163 15.47 -10.73 12.86
N GLY A 164 14.87 -11.26 11.78
CA GLY A 164 13.83 -10.57 11.01
C GLY A 164 12.67 -10.12 11.89
N GLU A 165 12.17 -10.99 12.77
CA GLU A 165 11.11 -10.63 13.71
C GLU A 165 11.50 -9.57 14.71
N LYS A 166 12.71 -9.62 15.29
CA LYS A 166 13.17 -8.57 16.22
C LYS A 166 13.16 -7.21 15.53
N LEU A 167 13.67 -7.15 14.31
CA LEU A 167 13.72 -5.93 13.50
C LEU A 167 12.32 -5.45 13.11
N LEU A 168 11.43 -6.36 12.70
CA LEU A 168 10.04 -6.01 12.36
C LEU A 168 9.24 -5.55 13.58
N ASN A 169 9.40 -6.18 14.75
CA ASN A 169 8.81 -5.73 16.00
C ASN A 169 9.33 -4.34 16.39
N ARG A 170 10.62 -4.09 16.19
CA ARG A 170 11.22 -2.77 16.41
C ARG A 170 10.63 -1.74 15.43
N ALA A 171 10.38 -2.11 14.18
CA ALA A 171 9.77 -1.24 13.19
C ALA A 171 8.33 -0.81 13.56
N ILE A 172 7.48 -1.73 14.00
CA ILE A 172 6.08 -1.43 14.32
C ILE A 172 5.89 -0.61 15.60
N GLN A 173 6.89 -0.59 16.48
CA GLN A 173 6.94 0.24 17.69
C GLN A 173 7.33 1.70 17.41
N ARG A 174 7.65 2.04 16.16
CA ARG A 174 8.13 3.35 15.72
C ARG A 174 7.16 3.98 14.73
N GLU A 175 7.46 5.23 14.36
CA GLU A 175 6.78 5.87 13.24
C GLU A 175 7.09 5.09 11.96
N LEU A 176 6.04 4.55 11.34
CA LEU A 176 6.14 3.72 10.15
C LEU A 176 4.86 3.96 9.33
N PRO A 177 4.97 4.28 8.03
CA PRO A 177 3.80 4.44 7.17
C PRO A 177 2.91 3.20 7.20
N ASP A 178 1.60 3.37 7.20
CA ASP A 178 0.64 2.27 7.34
C ASP A 178 0.81 1.18 6.29
N GLU A 179 1.19 1.54 5.06
CA GLU A 179 1.50 0.57 4.02
C GLU A 179 2.66 -0.36 4.42
N ASP A 180 3.74 0.21 4.97
CA ASP A 180 4.89 -0.57 5.42
C ASP A 180 4.61 -1.32 6.73
N LYS A 181 3.80 -0.73 7.62
CA LYS A 181 3.34 -1.40 8.84
C LYS A 181 2.46 -2.61 8.51
N ALA A 182 1.60 -2.54 7.49
CA ALA A 182 0.82 -3.68 7.01
C ALA A 182 1.74 -4.82 6.51
N TRP A 183 2.80 -4.50 5.76
CA TRP A 183 3.80 -5.49 5.33
C TRP A 183 4.62 -6.05 6.49
N ALA A 184 4.93 -5.25 7.51
CA ALA A 184 5.61 -5.72 8.72
C ALA A 184 4.75 -6.76 9.45
N PHE A 185 3.46 -6.46 9.67
CA PHE A 185 2.52 -7.41 10.26
C PHE A 185 2.32 -8.66 9.39
N HIS A 186 2.26 -8.51 8.06
CA HIS A 186 2.22 -9.66 7.16
C HIS A 186 3.43 -10.60 7.39
N ASN A 187 4.64 -10.05 7.40
CA ASN A 187 5.86 -10.84 7.57
C ASN A 187 5.93 -11.51 8.96
N LEU A 188 5.55 -10.80 10.04
CA LEU A 188 5.44 -11.38 11.39
C LEU A 188 4.41 -12.52 11.43
N GLY A 189 3.29 -12.35 10.71
CA GLY A 189 2.28 -13.39 10.55
C GLY A 189 2.82 -14.64 9.86
N ILE A 190 3.52 -14.48 8.72
CA ILE A 190 4.16 -15.60 8.00
C ILE A 190 5.22 -16.29 8.87
N SER A 191 6.01 -15.54 9.63
CA SER A 191 6.97 -16.10 10.58
C SER A 191 6.28 -16.96 11.64
N SER A 192 5.16 -16.47 12.18
CA SER A 192 4.35 -17.19 13.16
C SER A 192 3.74 -18.47 12.58
N VAL A 193 3.30 -18.46 11.31
CA VAL A 193 2.88 -19.69 10.60
C VAL A 193 4.00 -20.72 10.57
N ARG A 194 5.23 -20.30 10.24
CA ARG A 194 6.39 -21.21 10.18
C ARG A 194 6.75 -21.81 11.53
N ARG A 195 6.46 -21.11 12.63
CA ARG A 195 6.64 -21.61 13.99
C ARG A 195 5.42 -22.36 14.54
N GLU A 196 4.40 -22.58 13.71
CA GLU A 196 3.14 -23.22 14.10
C GLU A 196 2.37 -22.46 15.20
N ASP A 197 2.73 -21.20 15.46
CA ASP A 197 1.99 -20.29 16.34
C ASP A 197 0.87 -19.61 15.53
N PHE A 198 -0.13 -20.42 15.21
CA PHE A 198 -1.20 -20.03 14.31
C PHE A 198 -2.14 -18.96 14.89
N GLU A 199 -2.25 -18.87 16.21
CA GLU A 199 -3.04 -17.82 16.86
C GLU A 199 -2.38 -16.45 16.65
N LYS A 200 -1.07 -16.33 16.91
CA LYS A 200 -0.34 -15.09 16.58
C LYS A 200 -0.30 -14.82 15.09
N ALA A 201 -0.19 -15.86 14.26
CA ALA A 201 -0.24 -15.70 12.82
C ALA A 201 -1.55 -15.04 12.38
N LYS A 202 -2.69 -15.50 12.93
CA LYS A 202 -4.01 -14.93 12.64
C LYS A 202 -4.11 -13.48 13.13
N GLU A 203 -3.61 -13.18 14.33
CA GLU A 203 -3.59 -11.82 14.87
C GLU A 203 -2.81 -10.86 13.96
N PHE A 204 -1.56 -11.20 13.63
CA PHE A 204 -0.71 -10.34 12.80
C PHE A 204 -1.24 -10.20 11.38
N LEU A 205 -1.68 -11.29 10.75
CA LEU A 205 -2.27 -11.22 9.41
C LEU A 205 -3.58 -10.43 9.40
N GLY A 206 -4.37 -10.49 10.49
CA GLY A 206 -5.56 -9.67 10.69
C GLY A 206 -5.23 -8.19 10.70
N LYS A 207 -4.28 -7.77 11.54
CA LYS A 207 -3.77 -6.39 11.60
C LYS A 207 -3.25 -5.90 10.24
N ALA A 208 -2.60 -6.77 9.47
CA ALA A 208 -2.15 -6.44 8.12
C ALA A 208 -3.31 -6.12 7.17
N VAL A 209 -4.41 -6.88 7.23
CA VAL A 209 -5.62 -6.66 6.41
C VAL A 209 -6.43 -5.46 6.90
N GLU A 210 -6.44 -5.19 8.20
CA GLU A 210 -7.07 -3.98 8.77
C GLU A 210 -6.41 -2.70 8.22
N LEU A 211 -5.08 -2.65 8.22
CA LEU A 211 -4.33 -1.51 7.66
C LEU A 211 -4.39 -1.46 6.13
N LYS A 212 -4.38 -2.62 5.48
CA LYS A 212 -4.39 -2.72 4.02
C LYS A 212 -5.46 -3.73 3.55
N PRO A 213 -6.72 -3.28 3.39
CA PRO A 213 -7.83 -4.17 3.02
C PRO A 213 -7.69 -4.84 1.66
N ASP A 214 -6.82 -4.38 0.76
CA ASP A 214 -6.53 -5.00 -0.54
C ASP A 214 -5.32 -5.95 -0.52
N MET A 215 -4.79 -6.28 0.67
CA MET A 215 -3.63 -7.15 0.83
C MET A 215 -3.96 -8.64 0.61
N GLU A 216 -4.10 -9.03 -0.65
CA GLU A 216 -4.50 -10.38 -1.06
C GLU A 216 -3.60 -11.49 -0.51
N LYS A 217 -2.30 -11.23 -0.29
CA LYS A 217 -1.39 -12.21 0.32
C LYS A 217 -1.80 -12.56 1.75
N SER A 218 -2.13 -11.56 2.57
CA SER A 218 -2.56 -11.77 3.95
C SER A 218 -3.93 -12.44 4.02
N LYS A 219 -4.87 -12.04 3.16
CA LYS A 219 -6.18 -12.70 3.06
C LYS A 219 -6.06 -14.18 2.70
N LYS A 220 -5.21 -14.51 1.72
CA LYS A 220 -4.94 -15.91 1.33
C LYS A 220 -4.34 -16.71 2.49
N ALA A 221 -3.39 -16.13 3.23
CA ALA A 221 -2.81 -16.77 4.40
C ALA A 221 -3.84 -17.01 5.52
N LEU A 222 -4.69 -16.02 5.83
CA LEU A 222 -5.80 -16.18 6.78
C LEU A 222 -6.79 -17.26 6.35
N LYS A 223 -7.16 -17.30 5.07
CA LYS A 223 -8.04 -18.34 4.52
C LYS A 223 -7.41 -19.73 4.66
N TYR A 224 -6.11 -19.86 4.38
CA TYR A 224 -5.38 -21.12 4.56
C TYR A 224 -5.41 -21.58 6.02
N LEU A 225 -5.13 -20.68 6.97
CA LEU A 225 -5.21 -20.99 8.40
C LEU A 225 -6.62 -21.43 8.81
N ALA A 226 -7.65 -20.72 8.38
CA ALA A 226 -9.04 -21.07 8.67
C ALA A 226 -9.43 -22.47 8.14
N LEU A 227 -9.00 -22.82 6.92
CA LEU A 227 -9.25 -24.14 6.34
C LEU A 227 -8.48 -25.25 7.06
N HIS A 228 -7.24 -24.99 7.47
CA HIS A 228 -6.44 -25.94 8.24
C HIS A 228 -7.12 -26.29 9.58
N PHE A 229 -7.66 -25.29 10.28
CA PHE A 229 -8.41 -25.48 11.52
C PHE A 229 -9.79 -26.12 11.34
N ALA A 230 -10.51 -25.76 10.28
CA ALA A 230 -11.80 -26.38 9.98
C ALA A 230 -11.64 -27.90 9.72
N ASN A 231 -10.59 -28.28 8.99
CA ASN A 231 -10.33 -29.69 8.66
C ASN A 231 -9.83 -30.50 9.88
N THR A 232 -8.97 -29.93 10.72
CA THR A 232 -8.49 -30.61 11.95
C THR A 232 -9.63 -30.82 12.95
N GLN A 233 -10.51 -29.84 13.15
CA GLN A 233 -11.70 -30.01 14.00
C GLN A 233 -12.70 -31.02 13.43
N TYR A 234 -12.83 -31.11 12.10
CA TYR A 234 -13.70 -32.08 11.43
C TYR A 234 -13.20 -33.53 11.60
N VAL A 235 -11.87 -33.75 11.56
CA VAL A 235 -11.26 -35.08 11.77
C VAL A 235 -11.46 -35.58 13.20
N ILE A 236 -11.39 -34.69 14.20
CA ILE A 236 -11.58 -35.05 15.62
C ILE A 236 -13.06 -35.37 15.94
N ARG A 237 -14.01 -34.84 15.17
CA ARG A 237 -15.46 -35.00 15.42
C ARG A 237 -16.10 -36.23 14.78
N LYS A 238 -15.39 -37.07 14.00
CA LYS A 238 -15.98 -38.34 13.54
C LYS A 238 -16.07 -39.32 14.73
N PRO A 239 -17.27 -39.75 15.16
CA PRO A 239 -17.38 -40.87 16.07
C PRO A 239 -16.84 -42.11 15.34
N ARG A 240 -16.03 -42.94 16.03
CA ARG A 240 -15.76 -44.29 15.55
C ARG A 240 -17.11 -45.02 15.51
N LEU A 241 -17.61 -45.31 14.31
CA LEU A 241 -18.70 -46.26 14.08
C LEU A 241 -18.20 -47.68 14.26
#